data_AF-A0A6V8SE57-F1
#
_entry.id   AF-A0A6V8SE57-F1
#
_cell.length_a   1.000
_cell.length_b   1.000
_cell.length_c   1.000
_cell.angle_alpha   90.00
_cell.angle_beta   90.00
_cell.angle_gamma   90.00
#
_symmetry.space_group_name_H-M   'P 1'
#
loop_
_entity.id
_entity.type
_entity.pdbx_description
1 polymer ?
#
loop_
_entity_poly.entity_id
_entity_poly.type
_entity_poly.pdbx_seq_one_letter_code
_entity_poly.pdbx_strand_id
1 'polypeptide(L)'
;MLQKTCTVDFLTKKRVDSNGEVQKYYVEESHPAIIDKEMWEAVQLEMERGLVFAETYGVFKLDYATLDNPFAGRVMCGRCSSIFGRKTWNSTNENLKRKVWMCSNRYKVKGEKGCQNKHIDDKVLYQTFINTVNAIIENKDYFM
;
A
#
# COMPACT_ATOMS: atom_id res chain seq x y z
N MET A 1 13.87 14.31 21.24
CA MET A 1 14.33 13.24 22.17
C MET A 1 15.79 13.50 22.55
N LEU A 2 16.02 13.88 23.80
CA LEU A 2 17.34 14.12 24.39
C LEU A 2 17.91 12.83 24.99
N GLN A 3 19.23 12.79 25.22
CA GLN A 3 19.94 11.65 25.81
C GLN A 3 19.76 10.31 25.06
N LYS A 4 19.84 10.33 23.72
CA LYS A 4 19.78 9.11 22.90
C LYS A 4 20.94 8.14 23.16
N THR A 5 22.11 8.66 23.54
CA THR A 5 23.31 7.89 23.87
C THR A 5 23.83 8.25 25.26
N CYS A 6 24.37 7.28 25.98
CA CYS A 6 25.03 7.46 27.26
C CYS A 6 26.50 7.03 27.18
N THR A 7 27.33 7.61 28.05
CA THR A 7 28.73 7.19 28.21
C THR A 7 28.78 6.13 29.30
N VAL A 8 29.05 4.89 28.94
CA VAL A 8 29.11 3.76 29.87
C VAL A 8 30.46 3.65 30.59
N ASP A 9 31.52 4.14 29.95
CA ASP A 9 32.87 4.12 30.50
C ASP A 9 33.51 5.49 30.32
N PHE A 10 33.82 6.13 31.46
CA PHE A 10 34.39 7.47 31.52
C PHE A 10 35.87 7.51 31.09
N LEU A 11 36.62 6.43 31.28
CA LEU A 11 38.03 6.33 30.90
C LEU A 11 38.19 6.18 29.39
N THR A 12 37.40 5.30 28.79
CA THR A 12 37.45 5.05 27.33
C THR A 12 36.54 5.98 26.52
N LYS A 13 35.70 6.80 27.20
CA LYS A 13 34.66 7.64 26.60
C LYS A 13 33.74 6.87 25.65
N LYS A 14 33.54 5.58 25.92
CA LYS A 14 32.71 4.71 25.08
C LYS A 14 31.25 5.13 25.22
N ARG A 15 30.63 5.49 24.09
CA ARG A 15 29.22 5.84 24.00
C ARG A 15 28.43 4.66 23.45
N VAL A 16 27.29 4.38 24.07
CA VAL A 16 26.33 3.37 23.62
C VAL A 16 24.94 4.00 23.53
N ASP A 17 24.07 3.40 22.74
CA ASP A 17 22.66 3.78 22.73
C ASP A 17 22.07 3.55 24.11
N SER A 18 21.41 4.58 24.65
CA SER A 18 20.84 4.46 25.98
C SER A 18 19.60 3.59 25.89
N ASN A 19 19.63 2.36 26.41
CA ASN A 19 18.46 1.45 26.38
C ASN A 19 17.70 1.46 27.72
N GLY A 20 17.96 2.46 28.55
CA GLY A 20 17.40 2.59 29.89
C GLY A 20 18.45 2.92 30.96
N GLU A 21 19.75 2.95 30.63
CA GLU A 21 20.78 3.35 31.62
C GLU A 21 20.63 4.79 32.09
N VAL A 22 20.01 5.65 31.27
CA VAL A 22 19.71 7.05 31.60
C VAL A 22 18.30 7.40 31.11
N GLN A 23 17.59 8.24 31.87
CA GLN A 23 16.24 8.68 31.53
C GLN A 23 16.23 9.47 30.22
N LYS A 24 15.47 9.02 29.22
CA LYS A 24 15.23 9.79 27.99
C LYS A 24 14.13 10.81 28.19
N TYR A 25 14.31 11.99 27.60
CA TYR A 25 13.31 13.06 27.59
C TYR A 25 12.83 13.34 26.17
N TYR A 26 11.52 13.33 25.97
CA TYR A 26 10.89 13.86 24.76
C TYR A 26 10.56 15.34 25.03
N VAL A 27 11.06 16.22 24.17
CA VAL A 27 10.86 17.67 24.27
C VAL A 27 10.19 18.10 22.98
N GLU A 28 9.04 18.73 23.12
CA GLU A 28 8.26 19.29 22.02
C GLU A 28 8.74 20.72 21.73
N GLU A 29 8.55 21.17 20.49
CA GLU A 29 8.78 22.58 20.07
C GLU A 29 10.22 23.12 20.32
N SER A 30 11.21 22.23 20.47
CA SER A 30 12.60 22.65 20.69
C SER A 30 13.23 23.38 19.50
N HIS A 31 12.67 23.23 18.30
CA HIS A 31 13.03 23.95 17.09
C HIS A 31 11.77 24.22 16.27
N PRO A 32 11.77 25.25 15.39
CA PRO A 32 10.68 25.45 14.45
C PRO A 32 10.39 24.17 13.67
N ALA A 33 9.11 23.84 13.53
CA ALA A 33 8.70 22.68 12.77
C ALA A 33 9.03 22.87 11.28
N ILE A 34 9.52 21.81 10.63
CA ILE A 34 9.77 21.81 9.17
C ILE A 34 8.44 21.66 8.41
N ILE A 35 7.50 20.96 9.02
CA ILE A 35 6.18 20.60 8.49
C ILE A 35 5.16 20.89 9.59
N ASP A 36 4.01 21.43 9.20
CA ASP A 36 2.89 21.66 10.12
C ASP A 36 2.46 20.37 10.82
N LYS A 37 2.10 20.49 12.10
CA LYS A 37 1.70 19.34 12.93
C LYS A 37 0.53 18.57 12.31
N GLU A 38 -0.47 19.29 11.79
CA GLU A 38 -1.62 18.70 11.11
C GLU A 38 -1.22 17.86 9.89
N MET A 39 -0.29 18.36 9.07
CA MET A 39 0.22 17.60 7.91
C MET A 39 1.00 16.35 8.36
N TRP A 40 1.79 16.45 9.43
CA TRP A 40 2.48 15.29 10.00
C TRP A 40 1.51 14.23 10.51
N GLU A 41 0.48 14.64 11.25
CA GLU A 41 -0.57 13.75 11.79
C GLU A 41 -1.37 13.08 10.67
N ALA A 42 -1.76 13.83 9.63
CA ALA A 42 -2.44 13.29 8.46
C ALA A 42 -1.61 12.20 7.77
N VAL A 43 -0.29 12.39 7.65
CA VAL A 43 0.62 11.38 7.08
C VAL A 43 0.69 10.14 7.97
N GLN A 44 0.77 10.29 9.30
CA GLN A 44 0.77 9.13 10.21
C GLN A 44 -0.52 8.31 10.06
N LEU A 45 -1.68 8.97 9.99
CA LEU A 45 -2.97 8.30 9.78
C LEU A 45 -3.03 7.56 8.43
N GLU A 46 -2.49 8.15 7.36
CA GLU A 46 -2.43 7.48 6.05
C GLU A 46 -1.48 6.26 6.06
N MET A 47 -0.34 6.36 6.76
CA MET A 47 0.58 5.23 6.94
C MET A 47 -0.11 4.10 7.71
N GLU A 48 -0.81 4.41 8.80
CA GLU A 48 -1.59 3.43 9.58
C GLU A 48 -2.69 2.79 8.73
N ARG A 49 -3.48 3.59 8.01
CA ARG A 49 -4.51 3.10 7.09
C ARG A 49 -3.93 2.14 6.05
N GLY A 50 -2.76 2.46 5.50
CA GLY A 50 -2.04 1.61 4.55
C GLY A 50 -1.62 0.27 5.15
N LEU A 51 -1.10 0.29 6.38
CA LEU A 51 -0.70 -0.93 7.11
C LEU A 51 -1.91 -1.82 7.42
N VAL A 52 -3.00 -1.25 7.94
CA VAL A 52 -4.23 -1.99 8.25
C VAL A 52 -4.82 -2.64 7.00
N PHE A 53 -4.83 -1.91 5.87
CA PHE A 53 -5.29 -2.47 4.59
C PHE A 53 -4.39 -3.62 4.11
N ALA A 54 -3.08 -3.45 4.20
CA ALA A 54 -2.10 -4.47 3.82
C ALA A 54 -2.28 -5.76 4.64
N GLU A 55 -2.46 -5.64 5.95
CA GLU A 55 -2.70 -6.77 6.85
C GLU A 55 -4.03 -7.47 6.55
N THR A 56 -5.12 -6.69 6.45
CA THR A 56 -6.48 -7.21 6.23
C THR A 56 -6.59 -8.04 4.95
N TYR A 57 -5.93 -7.59 3.88
CA TYR A 57 -6.06 -8.19 2.55
C TYR A 57 -4.83 -8.98 2.10
N GLY A 58 -3.80 -9.09 2.94
CA GLY A 58 -2.54 -9.75 2.62
C GLY A 58 -1.79 -9.11 1.45
N VAL A 59 -1.85 -7.77 1.33
CA VAL A 59 -1.16 -7.00 0.29
C VAL A 59 0.23 -6.64 0.80
N PHE A 60 1.31 -7.03 0.13
CA PHE A 60 2.65 -6.72 0.61
C PHE A 60 3.02 -5.23 0.49
N LYS A 61 2.56 -4.51 -0.55
CA LYS A 61 2.71 -3.04 -0.67
C LYS A 61 1.59 -2.43 -1.51
N LEU A 62 1.05 -1.28 -1.09
CA LEU A 62 0.10 -0.48 -1.89
C LEU A 62 0.81 0.38 -2.96
N ASP A 63 2.10 0.66 -2.78
CA ASP A 63 2.85 1.64 -3.59
C ASP A 63 3.34 1.10 -4.94
N TYR A 64 2.86 -0.07 -5.37
CA TYR A 64 3.20 -0.66 -6.67
C TYR A 64 2.41 -0.03 -7.84
N ALA A 65 1.54 0.94 -7.57
CA ALA A 65 0.81 1.63 -8.61
C ALA A 65 1.79 2.48 -9.44
N THR A 66 1.94 2.12 -10.71
CA THR A 66 2.69 2.90 -11.70
C THR A 66 1.76 3.45 -12.76
N LEU A 67 2.23 4.38 -13.58
CA LEU A 67 1.45 4.88 -14.73
C LEU A 67 0.95 3.74 -15.63
N ASP A 68 1.80 2.73 -15.85
CA ASP A 68 1.43 1.55 -16.64
C ASP A 68 0.55 0.53 -15.90
N ASN A 69 0.47 0.61 -14.57
CA ASN A 69 -0.24 -0.33 -13.70
C ASN A 69 -0.98 0.39 -12.55
N PRO A 70 -1.96 1.25 -12.86
CA PRO A 70 -2.59 2.12 -11.86
C PRO A 70 -3.42 1.35 -10.82
N PHE A 71 -3.87 0.14 -11.16
CA PHE A 71 -4.76 -0.67 -10.32
C PHE A 71 -4.02 -1.66 -9.40
N ALA A 72 -2.68 -1.61 -9.35
CA ALA A 72 -1.89 -2.50 -8.52
C ALA A 72 -2.33 -2.42 -7.05
N GLY A 73 -2.65 -3.56 -6.43
CA GLY A 73 -3.05 -3.61 -5.02
C GLY A 73 -4.42 -3.01 -4.69
N ARG A 74 -5.19 -2.54 -5.69
CA ARG A 74 -6.48 -1.85 -5.49
C ARG A 74 -7.70 -2.66 -5.92
N VAL A 75 -7.53 -3.67 -6.78
CA VAL A 75 -8.64 -4.46 -7.32
C VAL A 75 -8.92 -5.66 -6.43
N MET A 76 -10.11 -5.70 -5.84
CA MET A 76 -10.50 -6.73 -4.87
C MET A 76 -11.50 -7.72 -5.47
N CYS A 77 -11.34 -8.99 -5.11
CA CYS A 77 -12.25 -10.04 -5.56
C CYS A 77 -13.55 -10.02 -4.74
N GLY A 78 -14.66 -9.67 -5.38
CA GLY A 78 -15.99 -9.73 -4.74
C GLY A 78 -16.47 -11.13 -4.32
N ARG A 79 -15.70 -12.21 -4.57
CA ARG A 79 -16.06 -13.58 -4.13
C ARG A 79 -15.27 -14.08 -2.92
N CYS A 80 -13.97 -13.76 -2.84
CA CYS A 80 -13.09 -14.29 -1.78
C CYS A 80 -12.25 -13.22 -1.12
N SER A 81 -12.53 -11.94 -1.41
CA SER A 81 -11.85 -10.75 -0.87
C SER A 81 -10.33 -10.72 -1.07
N SER A 82 -9.79 -11.62 -1.90
CA SER A 82 -8.38 -11.61 -2.28
C SER A 82 -8.14 -10.60 -3.40
N ILE A 83 -6.92 -10.11 -3.48
CA ILE A 83 -6.51 -9.13 -4.49
C ILE A 83 -6.47 -9.78 -5.88
N PHE A 84 -6.86 -9.02 -6.90
CA PHE A 84 -6.59 -9.35 -8.29
C PHE A 84 -5.15 -8.96 -8.66
N GLY A 85 -4.42 -9.90 -9.25
CA GLY A 85 -3.11 -9.65 -9.83
C GLY A 85 -3.21 -9.45 -11.34
N ARG A 86 -2.42 -8.51 -11.87
CA ARG A 86 -2.22 -8.36 -13.31
C ARG A 86 -1.32 -9.48 -13.83
N LYS A 87 -1.73 -10.13 -14.91
CA LYS A 87 -1.02 -11.22 -15.59
C LYS A 87 -0.92 -10.92 -17.08
N THR A 88 0.16 -11.35 -17.69
CA THR A 88 0.34 -11.30 -19.15
C THR A 88 0.07 -12.69 -19.70
N TRP A 89 -0.88 -12.81 -20.63
CA TRP A 89 -1.17 -14.04 -21.37
C TRP A 89 -0.59 -13.96 -22.77
N ASN A 90 -0.20 -15.12 -23.32
CA ASN A 90 0.41 -15.27 -24.64
C ASN A 90 1.64 -14.36 -24.84
N SER A 91 2.54 -14.31 -23.85
CA SER A 91 3.68 -13.39 -23.83
C SER A 91 4.62 -13.52 -25.04
N THR A 92 4.68 -14.71 -25.66
CA THR A 92 5.59 -15.02 -26.77
C THR A 92 5.11 -14.49 -28.12
N ASN A 93 3.79 -14.33 -28.32
CA ASN A 93 3.23 -13.86 -29.59
C ASN A 93 2.65 -12.46 -29.39
N GLU A 94 3.30 -11.44 -29.98
CA GLU A 94 2.91 -10.03 -29.81
C GLU A 94 1.47 -9.75 -30.24
N ASN A 95 0.98 -10.39 -31.30
CA ASN A 95 -0.38 -10.19 -31.81
C ASN A 95 -1.46 -10.77 -30.88
N LEU A 96 -1.10 -11.75 -30.05
CA LEU A 96 -2.01 -12.42 -29.12
C LEU A 96 -1.77 -12.02 -27.66
N LYS A 97 -0.74 -11.21 -27.40
CA LYS A 97 -0.33 -10.78 -26.07
C LYS A 97 -1.42 -9.91 -25.47
N ARG A 98 -1.96 -10.34 -24.32
CA ARG A 98 -2.96 -9.58 -23.59
C ARG A 98 -2.65 -9.51 -22.12
N LYS A 99 -3.03 -8.38 -21.51
CA LYS A 99 -2.95 -8.18 -20.06
C LYS A 99 -4.33 -8.41 -19.47
N VAL A 100 -4.39 -9.26 -18.45
CA VAL A 100 -5.62 -9.62 -17.76
C VAL A 100 -5.44 -9.50 -16.26
N TRP A 101 -6.51 -9.12 -15.57
CA TRP A 101 -6.60 -9.11 -14.13
C TRP A 101 -7.29 -10.38 -13.66
N MET A 102 -6.65 -11.11 -12.76
CA MET A 102 -7.16 -12.37 -12.22
C MET A 102 -7.00 -12.40 -10.70
N CYS A 103 -8.03 -12.88 -10.01
CA CYS A 103 -7.96 -13.18 -8.59
C CYS A 103 -6.74 -14.04 -8.24
N SER A 104 -5.90 -13.55 -7.32
CA SER A 104 -4.66 -14.25 -6.92
C SER A 104 -4.93 -15.60 -6.26
N ASN A 105 -6.07 -15.76 -5.58
CA ASN A 105 -6.46 -17.03 -4.97
C ASN A 105 -6.96 -18.09 -5.98
N ARG A 106 -7.09 -17.75 -7.27
CA ARG A 106 -7.63 -18.69 -8.27
C ARG A 106 -6.74 -19.90 -8.48
N TYR A 107 -5.42 -19.71 -8.53
CA TYR A 107 -4.42 -20.77 -8.73
C TYR A 107 -3.29 -20.66 -7.72
N LYS A 108 -3.63 -20.35 -6.46
CA LYS A 108 -2.65 -20.24 -5.36
C LYS A 108 -1.95 -21.58 -5.13
N VAL A 109 -2.70 -22.68 -5.24
CA VAL A 109 -2.18 -24.05 -5.26
C VAL A 109 -2.20 -24.55 -6.71
N LYS A 110 -1.08 -25.12 -7.18
CA LYS A 110 -0.95 -25.60 -8.55
C LYS A 110 -1.90 -26.77 -8.77
N GLY A 111 -2.74 -26.68 -9.80
CA GLY A 111 -3.71 -27.73 -10.15
C GLY A 111 -5.09 -27.57 -9.49
N GLU A 112 -5.21 -26.70 -8.49
CA GLU A 112 -6.47 -26.45 -7.80
C GLU A 112 -7.04 -25.07 -8.13
N LYS A 113 -8.35 -25.02 -8.37
CA LYS A 113 -9.05 -23.78 -8.67
C LYS A 113 -9.70 -23.21 -7.40
N GLY A 114 -8.92 -22.47 -6.61
CA GLY A 114 -9.38 -21.92 -5.32
C GLY A 114 -10.47 -20.84 -5.42
N CYS A 115 -10.55 -20.12 -6.54
CA CYS A 115 -11.59 -19.10 -6.77
C CYS A 115 -12.22 -19.23 -8.15
N GLN A 116 -13.55 -19.19 -8.21
CA GLN A 116 -14.29 -19.28 -9.47
C GLN A 116 -14.48 -17.93 -10.18
N ASN A 117 -14.06 -16.81 -9.59
CA ASN A 117 -14.25 -15.48 -10.19
C ASN A 117 -13.54 -15.33 -11.54
N LYS A 118 -14.18 -14.73 -12.54
CA LYS A 118 -13.65 -14.59 -13.91
C LYS A 118 -12.47 -13.61 -13.96
N HIS A 119 -11.69 -13.69 -15.03
CA HIS A 119 -10.67 -12.69 -15.32
C HIS A 119 -11.32 -11.47 -15.97
N ILE A 120 -10.65 -10.33 -15.90
CA ILE A 120 -11.07 -9.06 -16.49
C ILE A 120 -9.95 -8.60 -17.42
N ASP A 121 -10.25 -8.22 -18.66
CA ASP A 121 -9.25 -7.64 -19.54
C ASP A 121 -8.82 -6.25 -19.04
N ASP A 122 -7.52 -5.96 -19.10
CA ASP A 122 -6.92 -4.71 -18.57
C ASP A 122 -7.55 -3.46 -19.17
N LYS A 123 -7.83 -3.48 -20.49
CA LYS A 123 -8.51 -2.37 -21.18
C LYS A 123 -9.95 -2.16 -20.71
N VAL A 124 -10.68 -3.26 -20.50
CA VAL A 124 -12.08 -3.22 -20.04
C VAL A 124 -12.14 -2.66 -18.62
N LEU A 125 -11.25 -3.12 -17.74
CA LEU A 125 -11.14 -2.59 -16.37
C LEU A 125 -10.87 -1.08 -16.38
N TYR A 126 -9.90 -0.65 -17.19
CA TYR A 126 -9.53 0.77 -17.29
C TYR A 126 -10.69 1.64 -17.80
N GLN A 127 -11.34 1.24 -18.90
CA GLN A 127 -12.48 2.00 -19.44
C GLN A 127 -13.65 2.04 -18.46
N THR A 128 -13.93 0.93 -17.78
CA THR A 128 -15.03 0.85 -16.80
C THR A 128 -14.76 1.78 -15.63
N PHE A 129 -13.52 1.83 -15.14
CA PHE A 129 -13.12 2.75 -14.08
C PHE A 129 -13.34 4.20 -14.49
N ILE A 130 -12.84 4.63 -15.66
CA ILE A 130 -13.02 6.01 -16.15
C ILE A 130 -14.50 6.35 -16.25
N ASN A 131 -15.30 5.49 -16.88
CA ASN A 131 -16.73 5.74 -17.06
C ASN A 131 -17.44 5.87 -15.71
N THR A 132 -17.07 5.03 -14.74
CA THR A 132 -17.67 5.06 -13.39
C THR A 132 -17.30 6.33 -12.64
N VAL A 133 -16.02 6.74 -12.68
CA VAL A 133 -15.55 7.96 -12.02
C VAL A 133 -16.18 9.20 -12.65
N ASN A 134 -16.25 9.27 -13.99
CA ASN A 134 -16.90 10.39 -14.67
C ASN A 134 -18.39 10.50 -14.26
N ALA A 135 -19.10 9.37 -14.21
CA ALA A 135 -20.49 9.35 -13.75
C ALA A 135 -20.64 9.82 -12.29
N ILE A 136 -19.71 9.45 -11.39
CA ILE A 136 -19.72 9.93 -10.00
C ILE A 136 -19.48 11.45 -9.95
N ILE A 137 -18.55 11.97 -10.76
CA ILE A 137 -18.24 13.40 -10.81
C ILE A 137 -19.43 14.21 -11.35
N GLU A 138 -20.09 13.72 -12.40
CA GLU A 138 -21.30 14.35 -12.96
C GLU A 138 -22.46 14.39 -11.96
N ASN A 139 -22.53 13.40 -11.06
CA ASN A 139 -23.58 13.26 -10.04
C ASN A 139 -23.04 13.53 -8.63
N LYS A 140 -22.08 14.46 -8.49
CA LYS A 140 -21.35 14.69 -7.24
C LYS A 140 -22.25 14.91 -6.03
N ASP A 141 -23.32 15.69 -6.19
CA ASP A 141 -24.25 16.06 -5.11
C ASP A 141 -25.05 14.87 -4.55
N TYR A 142 -25.13 13.77 -5.29
CA TYR A 142 -25.79 12.54 -4.83
C TYR A 142 -24.83 11.65 -4.03
N PHE A 143 -23.53 11.72 -4.30
CA PHE A 143 -22.53 10.81 -3.75
C PHE A 143 -21.64 11.42 -2.65
N MET A 144 -21.59 12.75 -2.52
CA MET A 144 -20.89 13.48 -1.46
C MET A 144 -21.87 14.16 -0.52
#